data_AF-A0A3M2WM84-F1
#
_entry.id   AF-A0A3M2WM84-F1
#
_cell.length_a   1.000
_cell.length_b   1.000
_cell.length_c   1.000
_cell.angle_alpha   90.00
_cell.angle_beta   90.00
_cell.angle_gamma   90.00
#
_symmetry.space_group_name_H-M   'P 1'
#
loop_
_entity.id
_entity.type
_entity.pdbx_description
1 polymer ?
#
loop_
_entity_poly.entity_id
_entity_poly.type
_entity_poly.pdbx_seq_one_letter_code
_entity_poly.pdbx_strand_id
1 'polypeptide(L)'
;MQLIWLRSDLRVHDNTALTAAMQRGPTLAVYLLSPTQWRNHDDADCKVDFWLRNLVELEKALGKLNVPLLIREADTWDQAPEVLATLCKQFKVEGLHLNEEYGINETRRDQAVQQSMQADGVHFTSHLDQLLFKPGSILTKTGNYFQVFTQFKKVCYTRLHQAMPRTVHTPEAQQPLSIKSDAIPDQVKGFSTPSKTLRDLWPAGEVEA
;
A
#
# COMPACT_ATOMS: atom_id res chain seq x y z
N MET A 1 16.73 9.73 1.83
CA MET A 1 15.27 9.91 2.06
C MET A 1 14.53 8.71 1.48
N GLN A 2 13.50 8.20 2.14
CA GLN A 2 12.70 7.06 1.70
C GLN A 2 11.28 7.51 1.35
N LEU A 3 10.64 6.80 0.43
CA LEU A 3 9.25 6.99 0.06
C LEU A 3 8.52 5.66 0.20
N ILE A 4 7.44 5.63 1.00
CA ILE A 4 6.48 4.52 0.98
C ILE A 4 5.30 4.90 0.09
N TRP A 5 4.98 4.02 -0.85
CA TRP A 5 3.78 4.13 -1.67
C TRP A 5 2.68 3.22 -1.13
N LEU A 6 1.69 3.84 -0.50
CA LEU A 6 0.52 3.20 0.10
C LEU A 6 -0.59 3.03 -0.94
N ARG A 7 -1.29 1.89 -0.88
CA ARG A 7 -2.41 1.51 -1.77
C ARG A 7 -3.53 0.92 -0.93
N SER A 8 -3.74 -0.39 -0.99
CA SER A 8 -4.74 -1.09 -0.17
C SER A 8 -4.28 -1.34 1.28
N ASP A 9 -3.04 -1.03 1.60
CA ASP A 9 -2.35 -1.24 2.87
C ASP A 9 -2.37 0.00 3.79
N LEU A 10 -3.55 0.59 4.00
CA LEU A 10 -3.76 1.85 4.71
C LEU A 10 -3.63 1.72 6.24
N ARG A 11 -2.45 1.30 6.72
CA ARG A 11 -2.16 1.07 8.14
C ARG A 11 -0.70 1.33 8.52
N VAL A 12 -0.46 1.64 9.79
CA VAL A 12 0.87 1.73 10.39
C VAL A 12 1.26 0.49 11.19
N HIS A 13 0.29 -0.23 11.78
CA HIS A 13 0.59 -1.46 12.52
C HIS A 13 0.86 -2.62 11.56
N ASP A 14 1.90 -3.39 11.87
CA ASP A 14 2.31 -4.57 11.11
C ASP A 14 2.45 -4.29 9.60
N ASN A 15 2.97 -3.11 9.22
CA ASN A 15 3.17 -2.73 7.82
C ASN A 15 4.64 -2.89 7.42
N THR A 16 4.93 -3.92 6.61
CA THR A 16 6.30 -4.31 6.27
C THR A 16 7.05 -3.23 5.49
N ALA A 17 6.42 -2.64 4.47
CA ALA A 17 7.03 -1.57 3.68
C ALA A 17 7.33 -0.32 4.52
N LEU A 18 6.43 0.07 5.43
CA LEU A 18 6.59 1.26 6.28
C LEU A 18 7.75 1.07 7.25
N THR A 19 7.77 -0.05 7.97
CA THR A 19 8.84 -0.38 8.90
C THR A 19 10.19 -0.45 8.18
N ALA A 20 10.24 -1.08 7.01
CA ALA A 20 11.48 -1.18 6.22
C ALA A 20 11.96 0.18 5.69
N ALA A 21 11.06 1.08 5.30
CA ALA A 21 11.40 2.43 4.87
C ALA A 21 11.98 3.24 6.04
N MET A 22 11.28 3.28 7.19
CA MET A 22 11.72 4.07 8.35
C MET A 22 13.03 3.57 8.96
N GLN A 23 13.31 2.26 8.88
CA GLN A 23 14.61 1.70 9.27
C GLN A 23 15.77 2.16 8.37
N ARG A 24 15.50 2.49 7.11
CA ARG A 24 16.53 2.98 6.16
C ARG A 24 16.76 4.48 6.25
N GLY A 25 15.80 5.25 6.77
CA GLY A 25 16.00 6.68 7.04
C GLY A 25 14.72 7.50 7.02
N PRO A 26 14.85 8.84 6.99
CA PRO A 26 13.72 9.77 6.92
C PRO A 26 12.75 9.37 5.81
N THR A 27 11.47 9.24 6.15
CA THR A 27 10.44 8.65 5.29
C THR A 27 9.29 9.62 5.04
N LEU A 28 8.83 9.66 3.78
CA LEU A 28 7.58 10.26 3.33
C LEU A 28 6.63 9.15 2.91
N ALA A 29 5.33 9.34 3.10
CA ALA A 29 4.30 8.49 2.54
C ALA A 29 3.62 9.15 1.33
N VAL A 30 3.21 8.37 0.34
CA VAL A 30 2.42 8.84 -0.79
C VAL A 30 1.24 7.91 -1.06
N TYR A 31 0.09 8.51 -1.36
CA TYR A 31 -1.07 7.82 -1.92
C TYR A 31 -1.42 8.44 -3.29
N LEU A 32 -1.69 7.60 -4.28
CA LEU A 32 -2.09 8.03 -5.63
C LEU A 32 -3.60 7.86 -5.80
N LEU A 33 -4.30 8.95 -6.09
CA LEU A 33 -5.69 8.93 -6.52
C LEU A 33 -5.75 8.57 -8.00
N SER A 34 -6.54 7.56 -8.36
CA SER A 34 -6.68 7.08 -9.75
C SER A 34 -8.15 6.96 -10.18
N PRO A 35 -8.93 8.06 -10.22
CA PRO A 35 -10.36 8.01 -10.47
C PRO A 35 -10.77 7.27 -11.74
N THR A 36 -10.10 7.53 -12.87
CA THR A 36 -10.40 6.84 -14.12
C THR A 36 -10.03 5.36 -14.06
N GLN A 37 -8.90 5.00 -13.43
CA GLN A 37 -8.55 3.59 -13.22
C GLN A 37 -9.58 2.85 -12.37
N TRP A 38 -10.00 3.44 -11.24
CA TRP A 38 -10.98 2.84 -10.33
C TRP A 38 -12.31 2.60 -11.04
N ARG A 39 -12.76 3.55 -11.87
CA ARG A 39 -13.94 3.35 -12.73
C ARG A 39 -13.75 2.23 -13.73
N ASN A 40 -12.58 2.12 -14.37
CA ASN A 40 -12.27 1.02 -15.29
C ASN A 40 -12.22 -0.35 -14.61
N HIS A 41 -12.09 -0.37 -13.28
CA HIS A 41 -12.11 -1.58 -12.44
C HIS A 41 -13.48 -1.82 -11.78
N ASP A 42 -14.49 -1.02 -12.13
CA ASP A 42 -15.83 -1.06 -11.54
C ASP A 42 -15.80 -0.93 -10.00
N ASP A 43 -14.86 -0.14 -9.46
CA ASP A 43 -14.83 0.15 -8.03
C ASP A 43 -16.11 0.89 -7.61
N ALA A 44 -16.68 0.46 -6.50
CA ALA A 44 -17.92 1.04 -6.00
C ALA A 44 -17.67 2.38 -5.26
N ASP A 45 -18.64 3.30 -5.35
CA ASP A 45 -18.67 4.55 -4.59
C ASP A 45 -18.34 4.37 -3.10
N CYS A 46 -18.93 3.34 -2.46
CA CYS A 46 -18.69 3.04 -1.05
C CYS A 46 -17.28 2.57 -0.74
N LYS A 47 -16.60 1.93 -1.70
CA LYS A 47 -15.22 1.48 -1.55
C LYS A 47 -14.25 2.66 -1.59
N VAL A 48 -14.46 3.59 -2.53
CA VAL A 48 -13.64 4.80 -2.63
C VAL A 48 -13.85 5.71 -1.43
N ASP A 49 -15.09 5.92 -0.99
CA ASP A 49 -15.38 6.64 0.27
C ASP A 49 -14.70 5.98 1.48
N PHE A 50 -14.74 4.64 1.57
CA PHE A 50 -14.06 3.92 2.64
C PHE A 50 -12.54 4.13 2.61
N TRP A 51 -11.90 4.11 1.44
CA TRP A 51 -10.48 4.44 1.32
C TRP A 51 -10.15 5.87 1.76
N LEU A 52 -10.93 6.87 1.33
CA LEU A 52 -10.70 8.26 1.75
C LEU A 52 -10.82 8.43 3.27
N ARG A 53 -11.81 7.81 3.90
CA ARG A 53 -11.95 7.84 5.37
C ARG A 53 -10.81 7.12 6.07
N ASN A 54 -10.34 5.99 5.55
CA ASN A 54 -9.16 5.30 6.10
C ASN A 54 -7.88 6.12 5.91
N LEU A 55 -7.74 6.84 4.80
CA LEU A 55 -6.63 7.77 4.61
C LEU A 55 -6.63 8.87 5.67
N VAL A 56 -7.80 9.38 6.07
CA VAL A 56 -7.89 10.40 7.13
C VAL A 56 -7.42 9.86 8.48
N GLU A 57 -7.79 8.63 8.83
CA GLU A 57 -7.29 8.01 10.06
C GLU A 57 -5.80 7.64 9.96
N LEU A 58 -5.35 7.21 8.77
CA LEU A 58 -3.95 6.91 8.52
C LEU A 58 -3.06 8.15 8.58
N GLU A 59 -3.51 9.30 8.08
CA GLU A 59 -2.77 10.57 8.17
C GLU A 59 -2.50 10.94 9.64
N LYS A 60 -3.51 10.79 10.51
CA LYS A 60 -3.34 11.00 11.96
C LYS A 60 -2.34 10.01 12.56
N ALA A 61 -2.40 8.74 12.16
CA ALA A 61 -1.50 7.70 12.65
C ALA A 61 -0.05 7.95 12.20
N LEU A 62 0.17 8.29 10.93
CA LEU A 62 1.47 8.69 10.38
C LEU A 62 1.98 9.99 11.01
N GLY A 63 1.09 10.93 11.33
CA GLY A 63 1.43 12.16 12.05
C GLY A 63 2.05 11.91 13.42
N LYS A 64 1.59 10.88 14.15
CA LYS A 64 2.23 10.44 15.41
C LYS A 64 3.64 9.90 15.20
N LEU A 65 3.93 9.39 14.01
CA LEU A 65 5.25 8.90 13.59
C LEU A 65 6.12 9.98 12.94
N ASN A 66 5.61 11.22 12.81
CA ASN A 66 6.22 12.31 12.04
C ASN A 66 6.49 11.94 10.57
N VAL A 67 5.61 11.12 9.96
CA VAL A 67 5.67 10.75 8.53
C VAL A 67 4.62 11.57 7.77
N PRO A 68 5.02 12.55 6.96
CA PRO A 68 4.09 13.30 6.12
C PRO A 68 3.41 12.41 5.07
N LEU A 69 2.10 12.53 4.92
CA LEU A 69 1.33 11.86 3.87
C LEU A 69 1.09 12.80 2.69
N LEU A 70 1.63 12.46 1.53
CA LEU A 70 1.46 13.20 0.29
C LEU A 70 0.34 12.58 -0.55
N ILE A 71 -0.54 13.43 -1.09
CA ILE A 71 -1.62 13.01 -1.98
C ILE A 71 -1.29 13.50 -3.39
N ARG A 72 -1.20 12.56 -4.33
CA ARG A 72 -0.97 12.88 -5.75
C ARG A 72 -2.04 12.23 -6.60
N GLU A 73 -2.25 12.77 -7.78
CA GLU A 73 -3.19 12.22 -8.76
C GLU A 73 -2.40 11.52 -9.87
N ALA A 74 -2.83 10.31 -10.19
CA ALA A 74 -2.43 9.54 -11.36
C ALA A 74 -3.72 8.91 -11.88
N ASP A 75 -4.45 9.61 -12.74
CA ASP A 75 -5.84 9.29 -13.12
C ASP A 75 -5.97 7.86 -13.65
N THR A 76 -4.92 7.40 -14.35
CA THR A 76 -4.71 6.00 -14.75
C THR A 76 -3.36 5.48 -14.27
N TRP A 77 -3.24 4.16 -14.12
CA TRP A 77 -2.03 3.55 -13.54
C TRP A 77 -0.77 3.63 -14.40
N ASP A 78 -0.89 3.87 -15.70
CA ASP A 78 0.24 4.16 -16.59
C ASP A 78 0.91 5.52 -16.29
N GLN A 79 0.23 6.42 -15.57
CA GLN A 79 0.79 7.70 -15.11
C GLN A 79 1.59 7.58 -13.80
N ALA A 80 1.38 6.50 -13.04
CA ALA A 80 2.03 6.30 -11.74
C ALA A 80 3.58 6.38 -11.80
N PRO A 81 4.27 5.81 -12.81
CA PRO A 81 5.73 5.93 -12.91
C PRO A 81 6.21 7.39 -13.00
N GLU A 82 5.57 8.22 -13.84
CA GLU A 82 5.95 9.63 -14.01
C GLU A 82 5.70 10.45 -12.74
N VAL A 83 4.55 10.24 -12.10
CA VAL A 83 4.18 10.94 -10.87
C VAL A 83 5.16 10.60 -9.74
N LEU A 84 5.48 9.32 -9.57
CA LEU A 84 6.43 8.88 -8.54
C LEU A 84 7.87 9.32 -8.87
N ALA A 85 8.29 9.29 -10.13
CA ALA A 85 9.61 9.77 -10.55
C ALA A 85 9.80 11.26 -10.25
N THR A 86 8.78 12.06 -10.56
CA THR A 86 8.74 13.50 -10.25
C THR A 86 8.86 13.73 -8.75
N LEU A 87 8.10 12.96 -7.95
CA LEU A 87 8.13 13.06 -6.50
C LEU A 87 9.50 12.68 -5.92
N CYS A 88 10.09 11.59 -6.42
CA CYS A 88 11.41 11.13 -6.02
C CYS A 88 12.48 12.19 -6.30
N LYS A 89 12.45 12.83 -7.47
CA LYS A 89 13.35 13.94 -7.84
C LYS A 89 13.16 15.15 -6.93
N GLN A 90 11.90 15.55 -6.69
CA GLN A 90 11.57 16.69 -5.83
C GLN A 90 12.13 16.55 -4.41
N PHE A 91 11.99 15.36 -3.81
CA PHE A 91 12.36 15.11 -2.42
C PHE A 91 13.69 14.39 -2.24
N LYS A 92 14.46 14.19 -3.33
CA LYS A 92 15.73 13.47 -3.34
C LYS A 92 15.60 12.09 -2.68
N VAL A 93 14.56 11.37 -3.07
CA VAL A 93 14.29 10.01 -2.58
C VAL A 93 15.34 9.05 -3.12
N GLU A 94 15.88 8.23 -2.24
CA GLU A 94 16.91 7.22 -2.55
C GLU A 94 16.31 5.82 -2.65
N GLY A 95 15.15 5.60 -2.02
CA GLY A 95 14.44 4.32 -2.02
C GLY A 95 12.92 4.47 -2.01
N LEU A 96 12.26 3.72 -2.90
CA LEU A 96 10.81 3.53 -2.96
C LEU A 96 10.44 2.15 -2.41
N HIS A 97 9.52 2.13 -1.46
CA HIS A 97 9.03 0.95 -0.76
C HIS A 97 7.53 0.74 -1.00
N LEU A 98 7.10 -0.49 -1.25
CA LEU A 98 5.69 -0.84 -1.39
C LEU A 98 5.40 -2.29 -0.96
N ASN A 99 4.18 -2.55 -0.49
CA ASN A 99 3.69 -3.91 -0.20
C ASN A 99 3.02 -4.53 -1.42
N GLU A 100 3.42 -5.71 -1.89
CA GLU A 100 2.96 -6.34 -3.15
C GLU A 100 1.42 -6.45 -3.27
N GLU A 101 0.88 -6.12 -4.45
CA GLU A 101 -0.50 -6.40 -4.87
C GLU A 101 -0.49 -7.39 -6.04
N TYR A 102 -1.40 -8.38 -6.03
CA TYR A 102 -1.29 -9.57 -6.91
C TYR A 102 -2.24 -9.57 -8.11
N GLY A 103 -2.95 -8.47 -8.36
CA GLY A 103 -3.77 -8.31 -9.57
C GLY A 103 -2.89 -8.05 -10.80
N ILE A 104 -3.39 -8.40 -11.98
CA ILE A 104 -2.61 -8.30 -13.24
C ILE A 104 -2.28 -6.83 -13.56
N ASN A 105 -3.23 -5.93 -13.36
CA ASN A 105 -3.07 -4.51 -13.67
C ASN A 105 -2.13 -3.84 -12.66
N GLU A 106 -2.22 -4.23 -11.39
CA GLU A 106 -1.38 -3.81 -10.28
C GLU A 106 0.06 -4.28 -10.48
N THR A 107 0.25 -5.54 -10.88
CA THR A 107 1.57 -6.10 -11.19
C THR A 107 2.22 -5.34 -12.35
N ARG A 108 1.47 -5.03 -13.42
CA ARG A 108 1.98 -4.25 -14.55
C ARG A 108 2.36 -2.83 -14.16
N ARG A 109 1.51 -2.17 -13.36
CA ARG A 109 1.77 -0.84 -12.78
C ARG A 109 3.07 -0.86 -11.97
N ASP A 110 3.21 -1.81 -11.06
CA ASP A 110 4.37 -1.90 -10.16
C ASP A 110 5.66 -2.20 -10.94
N GLN A 111 5.59 -3.02 -11.99
CA GLN A 111 6.72 -3.26 -12.91
C GLN A 111 7.13 -1.99 -13.69
N ALA A 112 6.17 -1.22 -14.18
CA ALA A 112 6.45 0.04 -14.89
C ALA A 112 7.10 1.06 -13.94
N VAL A 113 6.61 1.16 -12.71
CA VAL A 113 7.21 2.01 -11.66
C VAL A 113 8.63 1.53 -11.34
N GLN A 114 8.84 0.23 -11.16
CA GLN A 114 10.15 -0.34 -10.90
C GLN A 114 11.17 0.03 -11.99
N GLN A 115 10.79 -0.10 -13.27
CA GLN A 115 11.64 0.26 -14.40
C GLN A 115 11.98 1.76 -14.39
N SER A 116 11.01 2.62 -14.11
CA SER A 116 11.23 4.06 -14.01
C SER A 116 12.16 4.43 -12.84
N MET A 117 11.98 3.83 -11.66
CA MET A 117 12.84 4.07 -10.50
C MET A 117 14.28 3.63 -10.77
N GLN A 118 14.48 2.48 -11.42
CA GLN A 118 15.80 1.99 -11.79
C GLN A 118 16.52 2.93 -12.77
N ALA A 119 15.80 3.47 -13.76
CA ALA A 119 16.36 4.44 -14.70
C ALA A 119 16.79 5.75 -14.01
N ASP A 120 16.09 6.17 -12.96
CA ASP A 120 16.41 7.36 -12.16
C ASP A 120 17.37 7.07 -10.99
N GLY A 121 17.86 5.84 -10.84
CA GLY A 121 18.79 5.45 -9.77
C GLY A 121 18.16 5.35 -8.36
N VAL A 122 16.84 5.25 -8.26
CA VAL A 122 16.09 5.08 -7.01
C VAL A 122 15.95 3.58 -6.70
N HIS A 123 16.29 3.16 -5.48
CA HIS A 123 16.15 1.77 -5.08
C HIS A 123 14.69 1.38 -4.95
N PHE A 124 14.23 0.37 -5.68
CA PHE A 124 12.87 -0.13 -5.59
C PHE A 124 12.82 -1.40 -4.74
N THR A 125 11.98 -1.44 -3.69
CA THR A 125 11.80 -2.61 -2.83
C THR A 125 10.32 -2.95 -2.66
N SER A 126 9.89 -4.13 -3.11
CA SER A 126 8.56 -4.69 -2.84
C SER A 126 8.60 -5.66 -1.66
N HIS A 127 7.52 -5.71 -0.88
CA HIS A 127 7.43 -6.51 0.34
C HIS A 127 6.19 -7.43 0.33
N LEU A 128 6.34 -8.66 0.81
CA LEU A 128 5.23 -9.56 1.06
C LEU A 128 4.55 -9.15 2.38
N ASP A 129 3.28 -8.77 2.34
CA ASP A 129 2.61 -8.17 3.49
C ASP A 129 1.14 -8.64 3.65
N GLN A 130 0.38 -8.68 2.55
CA GLN A 130 -1.04 -9.07 2.57
C GLN A 130 -1.28 -10.59 2.67
N LEU A 131 -0.22 -11.41 2.61
CA LEU A 131 -0.32 -12.87 2.56
C LEU A 131 0.62 -13.51 3.57
N LEU A 132 0.15 -14.58 4.22
CA LEU A 132 0.97 -15.42 5.11
C LEU A 132 2.11 -16.15 4.37
N PHE A 133 1.90 -16.43 3.08
CA PHE A 133 2.83 -17.18 2.25
C PHE A 133 2.99 -16.49 0.90
N LYS A 134 4.24 -16.34 0.45
CA LYS A 134 4.53 -15.82 -0.89
C LYS A 134 3.86 -16.69 -1.95
N PRO A 135 3.21 -16.12 -2.99
CA PRO A 135 2.74 -16.90 -4.13
C PRO A 135 3.87 -17.75 -4.72
N GLY A 136 3.55 -18.99 -5.10
CA GLY A 136 4.54 -19.97 -5.56
C GLY A 136 5.34 -20.68 -4.47
N SER A 137 5.21 -20.28 -3.18
CA SER A 137 5.90 -20.99 -2.09
C SER A 137 5.17 -22.25 -1.61
N ILE A 138 3.85 -22.33 -1.81
CA ILE A 138 3.01 -23.48 -1.44
C ILE A 138 2.66 -24.26 -2.72
N LEU A 139 3.34 -25.37 -2.94
CA LEU A 139 3.22 -26.20 -4.13
C LEU A 139 2.91 -27.65 -3.77
N THR A 140 2.37 -28.39 -4.74
CA THR A 140 2.22 -29.84 -4.64
C THR A 140 3.60 -30.52 -4.56
N LYS A 141 3.63 -31.81 -4.21
CA LYS A 141 4.87 -32.61 -4.24
C LYS A 141 5.53 -32.66 -5.62
N THR A 142 4.76 -32.43 -6.68
CA THR A 142 5.23 -32.37 -8.07
C THR A 142 5.62 -30.95 -8.52
N GLY A 143 5.57 -29.95 -7.64
CA GLY A 143 5.97 -28.58 -7.94
C GLY A 143 4.91 -27.70 -8.62
N ASN A 144 3.66 -28.18 -8.73
CA ASN A 144 2.57 -27.43 -9.35
C ASN A 144 1.72 -26.68 -8.31
N TYR A 145 0.87 -25.76 -8.77
CA TYR A 145 -0.14 -25.14 -7.93
C TYR A 145 -1.25 -26.12 -7.54
N PHE A 146 -1.80 -25.94 -6.34
CA PHE A 146 -2.96 -26.72 -5.88
C PHE A 146 -4.24 -26.29 -6.62
N GLN A 147 -5.02 -27.27 -7.08
CA GLN A 147 -6.36 -27.05 -7.63
C GLN A 147 -7.49 -27.36 -6.63
N VAL A 148 -7.16 -27.93 -5.46
CA VAL A 148 -8.11 -28.30 -4.40
C VAL A 148 -7.77 -27.56 -3.11
N PHE A 149 -8.67 -26.68 -2.65
CA PHE A 149 -8.46 -25.83 -1.47
C PHE A 149 -8.11 -26.65 -0.21
N THR A 150 -8.78 -27.77 0.04
CA THR A 150 -8.53 -28.58 1.25
C THR A 150 -7.11 -29.13 1.30
N GLN A 151 -6.49 -29.44 0.15
CA GLN A 151 -5.10 -29.90 0.11
C GLN A 151 -4.12 -28.75 0.31
N PHE A 152 -4.39 -27.60 -0.32
CA PHE A 152 -3.64 -26.36 -0.08
C PHE A 152 -3.65 -25.96 1.41
N LYS A 153 -4.83 -25.93 2.03
CA LYS A 153 -5.05 -25.61 3.45
C LYS A 153 -4.25 -26.52 4.37
N LYS A 154 -4.24 -27.83 4.12
CA LYS A 154 -3.48 -28.80 4.93
C LYS A 154 -1.99 -28.45 4.96
N VAL A 155 -1.39 -28.15 3.80
CA VAL A 155 0.02 -27.77 3.72
C VAL A 155 0.29 -26.43 4.41
N CYS A 156 -0.61 -25.45 4.25
CA CYS A 156 -0.51 -24.17 4.95
C CYS A 156 -0.48 -24.35 6.46
N TYR A 157 -1.40 -25.14 7.03
CA TYR A 157 -1.41 -25.42 8.47
C TYR A 157 -0.16 -26.15 8.95
N THR A 158 0.31 -27.15 8.21
CA THR A 158 1.59 -27.80 8.55
C THR A 158 2.73 -26.79 8.62
N ARG A 159 2.82 -25.83 7.68
CA ARG A 159 3.86 -24.80 7.73
C ARG A 159 3.67 -23.81 8.88
N LEU A 160 2.45 -23.36 9.14
CA LEU A 160 2.17 -22.45 10.26
C LEU A 160 2.50 -23.10 11.62
N HIS A 161 2.28 -24.40 11.78
CA HIS A 161 2.69 -25.14 12.98
C HIS A 161 4.20 -25.21 13.15
N GLN A 162 4.96 -25.20 12.05
CA GLN A 162 6.43 -25.21 12.09
C GLN A 162 7.00 -23.83 12.37
N ALA A 163 6.47 -22.80 11.71
CA ALA A 163 6.90 -21.43 11.87
C ALA A 163 5.74 -20.48 11.55
N MET A 164 5.34 -19.70 12.55
CA MET A 164 4.43 -18.58 12.36
C MET A 164 5.15 -17.44 11.64
N PRO A 165 4.50 -16.77 10.67
CA PRO A 165 4.99 -15.51 10.13
C PRO A 165 5.23 -14.52 11.27
N ARG A 166 6.36 -13.80 11.19
CA ARG A 166 6.67 -12.76 12.17
C ARG A 166 5.87 -11.52 11.81
N THR A 167 5.28 -10.90 12.82
CA THR A 167 4.80 -9.53 12.71
C THR A 167 5.98 -8.57 12.73
N VAL A 168 5.82 -7.42 12.10
CA VAL A 168 6.74 -6.30 12.23
C VAL A 168 6.23 -5.34 13.30
N HIS A 169 7.15 -4.82 14.10
CA HIS A 169 6.81 -3.77 15.05
C HIS A 169 6.50 -2.47 14.32
N THR A 170 5.51 -1.74 14.81
CA THR A 170 5.28 -0.35 14.41
C THR A 170 6.55 0.45 14.72
N PRO A 171 7.11 1.18 13.74
CA PRO A 171 8.33 1.94 13.96
C PRO A 171 8.12 3.06 14.97
N GLU A 172 9.18 3.48 15.64
CA GLU A 172 9.17 4.68 16.47
C GLU A 172 9.09 5.94 15.60
N ALA A 173 8.59 7.04 16.17
CA ALA A 173 8.50 8.30 15.47
C ALA A 173 9.88 8.80 15.01
N GLN A 174 9.99 9.18 13.74
CA GLN A 174 11.21 9.80 13.22
C GLN A 174 11.30 11.27 13.68
N GLN A 175 12.42 11.93 13.39
CA GLN A 175 12.52 13.38 13.59
C GLN A 175 11.54 14.11 12.65
N PRO A 176 10.84 15.16 13.12
CA PRO A 176 9.94 15.94 12.28
C PRO A 176 10.61 16.45 11.00
N LEU A 177 9.95 16.24 9.86
CA LEU A 177 10.38 16.76 8.58
C LEU A 177 9.78 18.15 8.35
N SER A 178 10.46 19.00 7.57
CA SER A 178 9.94 20.31 7.13
C SER A 178 8.88 20.21 6.01
N ILE A 179 8.28 19.03 5.86
CA ILE A 179 7.27 18.70 4.84
C ILE A 179 5.98 18.43 5.59
N LYS A 180 4.87 19.03 5.14
CA LYS A 180 3.54 18.82 5.73
C LYS A 180 2.79 17.74 4.96
N SER A 181 1.88 17.03 5.64
CA SER A 181 0.89 16.20 4.96
C SER A 181 -0.01 17.09 4.09
N ASP A 182 -0.44 16.53 2.96
CA ASP A 182 -1.46 17.15 2.12
C ASP A 182 -2.86 16.92 2.71
N ALA A 183 -3.80 17.81 2.39
CA ALA A 183 -5.19 17.58 2.72
C ALA A 183 -5.75 16.42 1.87
N ILE A 184 -6.44 15.49 2.52
CA ILE A 184 -7.14 14.40 1.84
C ILE A 184 -8.45 14.95 1.29
N PRO A 185 -8.78 14.72 0.01
CA PRO A 185 -10.02 15.21 -0.55
C PRO A 185 -11.22 14.46 0.05
N ASP A 186 -12.30 15.19 0.34
CA ASP A 186 -13.54 14.60 0.84
C ASP A 186 -14.26 13.73 -0.20
N GLN A 187 -13.97 13.95 -1.49
CA GLN A 187 -14.57 13.26 -2.62
C GLN A 187 -13.57 13.13 -3.76
N VAL A 188 -13.75 12.08 -4.58
CA VAL A 188 -13.00 11.89 -5.82
C VAL A 188 -13.94 11.98 -7.01
N LYS A 189 -13.51 12.65 -8.07
CA LYS A 189 -14.30 12.85 -9.28
C LYS A 189 -14.83 11.52 -9.83
N GLY A 190 -16.14 11.45 -10.03
CA GLY A 190 -16.81 10.27 -10.55
C GLY A 190 -17.25 9.26 -9.49
N PHE A 191 -17.05 9.55 -8.20
CA PHE A 191 -17.51 8.73 -7.09
C PHE A 191 -18.40 9.55 -6.15
N SER A 192 -19.58 9.01 -5.83
CA SER A 192 -20.54 9.70 -4.94
C SER A 192 -20.28 9.36 -3.47
N THR A 193 -20.56 10.30 -2.56
CA THR A 193 -20.54 9.98 -1.13
C THR A 193 -21.73 9.08 -0.77
N PRO A 194 -21.50 7.90 -0.15
CA PRO A 194 -22.57 7.01 0.27
C PRO A 194 -23.41 7.60 1.40
N SER A 195 -24.58 6.98 1.65
CA SER A 195 -25.44 7.37 2.76
C SER A 195 -24.74 7.21 4.11
N LYS A 196 -25.13 8.04 5.08
CA LYS A 196 -24.62 7.96 6.45
C LYS A 196 -24.80 6.55 7.04
N THR A 197 -25.96 5.93 6.83
CA THR A 197 -26.24 4.57 7.30
C THR A 197 -25.23 3.55 6.79
N LEU A 198 -24.80 3.65 5.52
CA LEU A 198 -23.80 2.74 4.98
C LEU A 198 -22.41 3.01 5.58
N ARG A 199 -22.06 4.27 5.78
CA ARG A 199 -20.78 4.66 6.41
C ARG A 199 -20.69 4.20 7.86
N ASP A 200 -21.79 4.27 8.60
CA ASP A 200 -21.87 3.84 10.00
C ASP A 200 -21.70 2.30 10.14
N LEU A 201 -22.01 1.51 9.10
CA LEU A 201 -21.78 0.06 9.06
C LEU A 201 -20.31 -0.32 8.81
N TRP A 202 -19.51 0.60 8.26
CA TRP A 202 -18.11 0.39 7.88
C TRP A 202 -17.25 1.53 8.41
N PRO A 203 -17.05 1.62 9.74
CA PRO A 203 -16.21 2.65 10.36
C PRO A 203 -14.76 2.49 9.88
N ALA A 204 -14.04 3.61 9.77
CA ALA A 204 -12.68 3.65 9.24
C ALA A 204 -11.63 3.61 10.34
N GLY A 205 -10.41 3.20 9.98
CA GLY A 205 -9.26 3.16 10.86
C GLY A 205 -8.98 1.77 11.40
N GLU A 206 -7.73 1.55 11.80
CA GLU A 206 -7.23 0.23 12.23
C GLU A 206 -7.85 -0.29 13.52
N VAL A 207 -8.43 0.59 14.36
CA VAL A 207 -9.10 0.19 15.61
C VAL A 207 -10.36 -0.61 15.34
N GLU A 208 -10.95 -0.44 14.16
CA GLU A 208 -12.21 -1.04 13.75
C GLU A 208 -12.01 -2.28 12.85
N ALA A 209 -10.75 -2.62 12.55
CA ALA A 209 -10.35 -3.68 11.60
C ALA A 209 -10.19 -5.07 12.24
#